data_AF-A0A8H8CM31-F1
#
_entry.id   AF-A0A8H8CM31-F1
#
_cell.length_a   1.000
_cell.length_b   1.000
_cell.length_c   1.000
_cell.angle_alpha   90.00
_cell.angle_beta   90.00
_cell.angle_gamma   90.00
#
_symmetry.space_group_name_H-M   'P 1'
#
loop_
_entity.id
_entity.type
_entity.pdbx_description
1 polymer ?
#
loop_
_entity_poly.entity_id
_entity_poly.type
_entity_poly.pdbx_seq_one_letter_code
_entity_poly.pdbx_strand_id
1 'polypeptide(L)'
;MMFTATLGPLIAPTLERRFPPSARHGTIYPAPKHSEGAEGATKGGLVTAFSKFYTDNVLFPLIVSVLPWEASPPAFIEDRAKLLGRPINLEQFAEGRPSSISLFSSHLLLLEEQLSDSREWLSDTKALSLTDISVHFLLAWGRRMPTVASLFDESRFPLTIAWLDRVSAAITALKATQTPPSKLSGETAARKIVSAPHEPYDVVGFDTIEATRLGVGLGDTVQVAPDDYGKDYPTNGKLVALSRSELTLEVQGSEGLLRCHFPRLGYVVKRASV
;
A
#
# COMPACT_ATOMS: atom_id res chain seq x y z
N MET A 1 14.85 -1.00 6.49
CA MET A 1 13.65 -0.15 6.38
C MET A 1 13.10 -0.31 4.97
N MET A 2 12.16 -1.24 4.78
CA MET A 2 11.57 -1.54 3.48
C MET A 2 10.40 -0.57 3.29
N PHE A 3 10.54 0.34 2.33
CA PHE A 3 9.54 1.34 1.98
C PHE A 3 8.76 0.81 0.79
N THR A 4 7.80 -0.07 1.06
CA THR A 4 6.72 -0.48 0.12
C THR A 4 5.98 -1.65 0.77
N ALA A 5 5.08 -1.32 1.68
CA ALA A 5 4.03 -2.24 2.09
C ALA A 5 2.80 -1.42 2.47
N THR A 6 2.38 -0.52 1.59
CA THR A 6 0.98 -0.13 1.61
C THR A 6 0.23 -1.35 1.09
N LEU A 7 -0.85 -1.75 1.77
CA LEU A 7 -1.68 -2.89 1.36
C LEU A 7 -2.34 -2.69 -0.01
N GLY A 8 -2.05 -1.57 -0.70
CA GLY A 8 -2.73 -0.84 -1.76
C GLY A 8 -3.64 -1.62 -2.72
N PRO A 9 -3.60 -1.34 -4.04
CA PRO A 9 -4.63 -1.80 -4.95
C PRO A 9 -4.56 -3.29 -5.34
N LEU A 10 -3.59 -4.05 -4.82
CA LEU A 10 -3.43 -5.48 -5.14
C LEU A 10 -3.53 -6.40 -3.92
N ILE A 11 -2.73 -6.14 -2.88
CA ILE A 11 -2.64 -7.04 -1.71
C ILE A 11 -3.98 -7.07 -0.97
N ALA A 12 -4.57 -5.92 -0.66
CA ALA A 12 -5.84 -5.81 0.06
C ALA A 12 -6.99 -6.55 -0.67
N PRO A 13 -7.27 -6.29 -1.97
CA PRO A 13 -8.28 -7.07 -2.70
C PRO A 13 -7.97 -8.56 -2.78
N THR A 14 -6.69 -8.93 -2.88
CA THR A 14 -6.30 -10.35 -2.89
C THR A 14 -6.58 -11.02 -1.55
N LEU A 15 -6.30 -10.34 -0.42
CA LEU A 15 -6.62 -10.83 0.91
C LEU A 15 -8.13 -11.01 1.10
N GLU A 16 -8.95 -10.05 0.66
CA GLU A 16 -10.42 -10.19 0.71
C GLU A 16 -10.93 -11.37 -0.11
N ARG A 17 -10.37 -11.58 -1.31
CA ARG A 17 -10.76 -12.70 -2.18
C ARG A 17 -10.37 -14.06 -1.57
N ARG A 18 -9.19 -14.13 -0.95
CA ARG A 18 -8.63 -15.38 -0.42
C ARG A 18 -9.10 -15.70 0.99
N PHE A 19 -9.48 -14.69 1.76
CA PHE A 19 -9.93 -14.80 3.14
C PHE A 19 -11.26 -14.04 3.33
N PRO A 20 -12.35 -14.47 2.67
CA PRO A 20 -13.60 -13.74 2.72
C PRO A 20 -14.36 -13.93 4.04
N PRO A 21 -15.26 -12.99 4.41
CA PRO A 21 -16.15 -13.15 5.56
C PRO A 21 -17.01 -14.42 5.54
N SER A 22 -17.39 -14.90 4.34
CA SER A 22 -18.11 -16.17 4.18
C SER A 22 -17.34 -17.39 4.69
N ALA A 23 -16.02 -17.28 4.83
CA ALA A 23 -15.13 -18.28 5.43
C ALA A 23 -14.74 -17.94 6.88
N ARG A 24 -15.49 -17.06 7.55
CA ARG A 24 -15.29 -16.59 8.94
C ARG A 24 -14.00 -15.79 9.15
N HIS A 25 -13.46 -15.19 8.10
CA HIS A 25 -12.38 -14.20 8.22
C HIS A 25 -12.95 -12.79 8.44
N GLY A 26 -12.14 -11.89 8.99
CA GLY A 26 -12.49 -10.46 9.04
C GLY A 26 -12.41 -9.81 7.66
N THR A 27 -12.94 -8.60 7.54
CA THR A 27 -12.83 -7.77 6.33
C THR A 27 -12.18 -6.43 6.66
N ILE A 28 -11.40 -5.91 5.71
CA ILE A 28 -10.87 -4.54 5.70
C ILE A 28 -11.80 -3.57 4.94
N TYR A 29 -12.96 -4.04 4.47
CA TYR A 29 -14.04 -3.21 3.90
C TYR A 29 -15.35 -3.34 4.70
N PRO A 30 -15.34 -3.10 6.02
CA PRO A 30 -16.52 -3.23 6.86
C PRO A 30 -17.68 -2.33 6.40
N ALA A 31 -18.91 -2.74 6.70
CA ALA A 31 -20.10 -1.97 6.40
C ALA A 31 -20.14 -0.63 7.18
N PRO A 32 -20.81 0.41 6.66
CA PRO A 32 -21.05 1.66 7.40
C PRO A 32 -21.84 1.40 8.69
N LYS A 33 -21.64 2.20 9.74
CA LYS A 33 -22.35 2.02 11.03
C LYS A 33 -23.87 2.09 10.88
N HIS A 34 -24.35 3.01 10.05
CA HIS A 34 -25.77 3.32 9.88
C HIS A 34 -26.47 2.54 8.75
N SER A 35 -25.84 1.50 8.18
CA SER A 35 -26.53 0.67 7.19
C SER A 35 -27.51 -0.31 7.85
N GLU A 36 -28.80 -0.17 7.50
CA GLU A 36 -29.84 -1.16 7.81
C GLU A 36 -29.86 -2.25 6.73
N GLY A 37 -29.60 -3.49 7.11
CA GLY A 37 -29.58 -4.65 6.18
C GLY A 37 -28.27 -5.45 6.23
N ALA A 38 -28.34 -6.69 5.72
CA ALA A 38 -27.32 -7.74 5.80
C ALA A 38 -25.89 -7.24 5.56
N GLU A 39 -24.92 -7.90 6.21
CA GLU A 39 -23.45 -7.72 6.17
C GLU A 39 -22.87 -7.54 4.74
N GLY A 40 -23.19 -6.43 4.09
CA GLY A 40 -22.66 -6.03 2.80
C GLY A 40 -21.44 -5.16 3.06
N ALA A 41 -20.27 -5.70 2.78
CA ALA A 41 -19.02 -4.94 2.79
C ALA A 41 -19.18 -3.63 2.00
N THR A 42 -18.58 -2.55 2.49
CA THR A 42 -18.53 -1.28 1.75
C THR A 42 -17.92 -1.57 0.37
N LYS A 43 -18.54 -1.07 -0.71
CA LYS A 43 -17.96 -1.18 -2.06
C LYS A 43 -16.57 -0.53 -2.02
N GLY A 44 -15.53 -1.35 -2.10
CA GLY A 44 -14.15 -0.94 -1.75
C GLY A 44 -13.51 0.10 -2.66
N GLY A 45 -14.10 0.45 -3.80
CA GLY A 45 -13.48 1.32 -4.81
C GLY A 45 -12.98 2.67 -4.26
N LEU A 46 -13.79 3.39 -3.48
CA LEU A 46 -13.37 4.68 -2.89
C LEU A 46 -12.32 4.48 -1.80
N VAL A 47 -12.43 3.43 -0.99
CA VAL A 47 -11.45 3.09 0.04
C VAL A 47 -10.09 2.72 -0.59
N THR A 48 -10.11 1.93 -1.66
CA THR A 48 -8.92 1.60 -2.46
C THR A 48 -8.32 2.84 -3.11
N ALA A 49 -9.15 3.72 -3.69
CA ALA A 49 -8.69 4.98 -4.28
C ALA A 49 -8.08 5.91 -3.23
N PHE A 50 -8.69 6.01 -2.05
CA PHE A 50 -8.16 6.79 -0.93
C PHE A 50 -6.80 6.23 -0.47
N SER A 51 -6.69 4.91 -0.28
CA SER A 51 -5.41 4.30 0.06
C SER A 51 -4.36 4.58 -1.03
N LYS A 52 -4.65 4.30 -2.31
CA LYS A 52 -3.63 4.51 -3.36
C LYS A 52 -3.30 5.99 -3.58
N PHE A 53 -4.30 6.86 -3.76
CA PHE A 53 -4.05 8.21 -4.24
C PHE A 53 -3.90 9.25 -3.14
N TYR A 54 -4.44 9.01 -1.95
CA TYR A 54 -4.21 9.90 -0.81
C TYR A 54 -3.08 9.38 0.08
N THR A 55 -3.19 8.15 0.60
CA THR A 55 -2.16 7.69 1.54
C THR A 55 -0.82 7.46 0.85
N ASP A 56 -0.80 6.75 -0.29
CA ASP A 56 0.47 6.36 -0.93
C ASP A 56 1.07 7.49 -1.77
N ASN A 57 0.25 8.31 -2.43
CA ASN A 57 0.74 9.35 -3.34
C ASN A 57 0.84 10.75 -2.71
N VAL A 58 0.16 11.02 -1.58
CA VAL A 58 0.20 12.34 -0.91
C VAL A 58 0.87 12.24 0.46
N LEU A 59 0.33 11.45 1.39
CA LEU A 59 0.85 11.39 2.75
C LEU A 59 2.21 10.70 2.84
N PHE A 60 2.43 9.61 2.10
CA PHE A 60 3.67 8.87 2.18
C PHE A 60 4.88 9.68 1.70
N PRO A 61 4.89 10.35 0.53
CA PRO A 61 5.98 11.23 0.13
C PRO A 61 6.23 12.37 1.12
N LEU A 62 5.16 12.90 1.73
CA LEU A 62 5.28 13.92 2.76
C LEU A 62 6.01 13.41 4.00
N ILE A 63 5.68 12.21 4.49
CA ILE A 63 6.42 11.57 5.59
C ILE A 63 7.88 11.33 5.20
N VAL A 64 8.13 10.85 3.99
CA VAL A 64 9.50 10.64 3.49
C VAL A 64 10.29 11.95 3.48
N SER A 65 9.65 13.08 3.18
CA SER A 65 10.31 14.40 3.16
C SER A 65 10.73 14.92 4.54
N VAL A 66 10.13 14.42 5.62
CA VAL A 66 10.47 14.82 7.00
C VAL A 66 11.37 13.80 7.71
N LEU A 67 11.87 12.77 7.00
CA LEU A 67 12.81 11.83 7.59
C LEU A 67 14.10 12.51 8.04
N PRO A 68 14.76 11.99 9.10
CA PRO A 68 16.09 12.40 9.50
C PRO A 68 17.13 11.79 8.53
N TRP A 69 17.13 12.25 7.28
CA TRP A 69 18.00 11.74 6.21
C TRP A 69 19.48 11.84 6.56
N GLU A 70 19.87 12.87 7.30
CA GLU A 70 21.24 13.13 7.77
C GLU A 70 21.72 12.09 8.80
N ALA A 71 20.79 11.44 9.50
CA ALA A 71 21.09 10.35 10.43
C ALA A 71 21.05 8.96 9.76
N SER A 72 20.76 8.88 8.46
CA SER A 72 20.64 7.61 7.75
C SER A 72 22.00 7.08 7.29
N PRO A 73 22.23 5.75 7.32
CA PRO A 73 23.48 5.17 6.83
C PRO A 73 23.76 5.52 5.36
N PRO A 74 25.03 5.76 4.94
CA PRO A 74 25.35 6.09 3.54
C PRO A 74 24.85 5.07 2.52
N ALA A 75 25.00 3.77 2.81
CA ALA A 75 24.49 2.69 1.95
C ALA A 75 22.97 2.76 1.75
N PHE A 76 22.23 3.21 2.77
CA PHE A 76 20.79 3.40 2.65
C PHE A 76 20.46 4.62 1.78
N ILE A 77 21.20 5.72 1.89
CA ILE A 77 21.02 6.90 1.03
C ILE A 77 21.29 6.54 -0.43
N GLU A 78 22.37 5.79 -0.69
CA GLU A 78 22.71 5.33 -2.05
C GLU A 78 21.61 4.43 -2.64
N ASP A 79 21.13 3.45 -1.86
CA ASP A 79 20.03 2.57 -2.25
C ASP A 79 18.75 3.36 -2.59
N ARG A 80 18.41 4.36 -1.78
CA ARG A 80 17.24 5.22 -2.02
C ARG A 80 17.44 6.16 -3.21
N ALA A 81 18.64 6.67 -3.45
CA ALA A 81 18.94 7.46 -4.64
C ALA A 81 18.76 6.64 -5.94
N LYS A 82 19.21 5.38 -5.94
CA LYS A 82 18.97 4.44 -7.05
C LYS A 82 17.47 4.18 -7.24
N LEU A 83 16.74 3.92 -6.16
CA LEU A 83 15.28 3.72 -6.22
C LEU A 83 14.55 4.94 -6.81
N LEU A 84 14.95 6.16 -6.42
CA LEU A 84 14.34 7.40 -6.91
C LEU A 84 14.80 7.80 -8.32
N GLY A 85 15.83 7.15 -8.87
CA GLY A 85 16.45 7.53 -10.14
C GLY A 85 17.16 8.89 -10.11
N ARG A 86 17.47 9.42 -8.91
CA ARG A 86 18.13 10.72 -8.73
C ARG A 86 18.90 10.79 -7.40
N PRO A 87 19.96 11.61 -7.32
CA PRO A 87 20.67 11.84 -6.07
C PRO A 87 19.76 12.38 -4.97
N ILE A 88 20.00 11.96 -3.73
CA ILE A 88 19.37 12.54 -2.54
C ILE A 88 20.24 13.70 -2.06
N ASN A 89 19.73 14.92 -2.19
CA ASN A 89 20.38 16.12 -1.69
C ASN A 89 19.96 16.38 -0.24
N LEU A 90 20.82 16.01 0.72
CA LEU A 90 20.55 16.15 2.14
C LEU A 90 20.30 17.61 2.57
N GLU A 91 21.02 18.56 1.99
CA GLU A 91 20.84 20.00 2.27
C GLU A 91 19.45 20.45 1.83
N GLN A 92 19.03 20.10 0.62
CA GLN A 92 17.68 20.41 0.12
C GLN A 92 16.58 19.79 1.00
N PHE A 93 16.76 18.54 1.46
CA PHE A 93 15.81 17.92 2.38
C PHE A 93 15.77 18.65 3.74
N ALA A 94 16.91 19.07 4.26
CA ALA A 94 16.98 19.83 5.51
C ALA A 94 16.31 21.21 5.38
N GLU A 95 16.60 21.95 4.30
CA GLU A 95 16.03 23.26 4.01
C GLU A 95 14.52 23.20 3.78
N GLY A 96 14.03 22.17 3.07
CA GLY A 96 12.60 21.98 2.79
C GLY A 96 11.80 21.45 3.98
N ARG A 97 12.45 20.88 4.99
CA ARG A 97 11.79 20.20 6.11
C ARG A 97 10.76 21.06 6.85
N PRO A 98 11.02 22.34 7.22
CA PRO A 98 10.01 23.15 7.91
C PRO A 98 8.70 23.30 7.12
N SER A 99 8.79 23.46 5.80
CA SER A 99 7.63 23.53 4.91
C SER A 99 6.87 22.20 4.88
N SER A 100 7.59 21.07 4.79
CA SER A 100 6.99 19.74 4.88
C SER A 100 6.31 19.47 6.21
N ILE A 101 6.91 19.89 7.34
CA ILE A 101 6.31 19.79 8.68
C ILE A 101 5.01 20.60 8.74
N SER A 102 5.02 21.83 8.21
CA SER A 102 3.82 22.68 8.14
C SER A 102 2.70 22.03 7.32
N LEU A 103 3.03 21.46 6.16
CA LEU A 103 2.07 20.74 5.34
C LEU A 103 1.56 19.47 6.05
N PHE A 104 2.42 18.74 6.75
CA PHE A 104 2.01 17.57 7.53
C PHE A 104 1.02 17.95 8.65
N SER A 105 1.27 19.08 9.33
CA SER A 105 0.32 19.64 10.30
C SER A 105 -1.03 19.97 9.67
N SER A 106 -1.08 20.38 8.40
CA SER A 106 -2.34 20.65 7.69
C SER A 106 -3.12 19.36 7.41
N HIS A 107 -2.42 18.26 7.10
CA HIS A 107 -3.07 16.95 6.95
C HIS A 107 -3.60 16.40 8.28
N LEU A 108 -2.93 16.66 9.41
CA LEU A 108 -3.47 16.33 10.73
C LEU A 108 -4.77 17.09 11.03
N LEU A 109 -4.87 18.36 10.62
CA LEU A 109 -6.11 19.13 10.76
C LEU A 109 -7.29 18.52 9.99
N LEU A 110 -7.05 17.98 8.79
CA LEU A 110 -8.10 17.28 8.02
C LEU A 110 -8.61 16.03 8.75
N LEU A 111 -7.73 15.29 9.43
CA LEU A 111 -8.13 14.14 10.23
C LEU A 111 -8.88 14.56 11.49
N GLU A 112 -8.44 15.65 12.13
CA GLU A 112 -9.11 16.23 13.29
C GLU A 112 -10.55 16.66 12.94
N GLU A 113 -10.72 17.36 11.82
CA GLU A 113 -12.04 17.73 11.29
C GLU A 113 -12.88 16.48 11.00
N GLN A 114 -12.29 15.48 10.31
CA GLN A 114 -12.95 14.21 10.01
C GLN A 114 -13.39 13.46 11.27
N LEU A 115 -12.75 13.64 12.43
CA LEU A 115 -13.11 12.97 13.68
C LEU A 115 -14.04 13.81 14.58
N SER A 116 -14.35 15.05 14.18
CA SER A 116 -15.07 16.03 15.00
C SER A 116 -16.52 15.68 15.32
N ASP A 117 -17.14 14.78 14.56
CA ASP A 117 -18.50 14.29 14.80
C ASP A 117 -18.56 13.09 15.75
N SER A 118 -17.46 12.79 16.45
CA SER A 118 -17.32 11.66 17.38
C SER A 118 -17.40 10.28 16.72
N ARG A 119 -17.20 10.17 15.40
CA ARG A 119 -17.03 8.87 14.74
C ARG A 119 -15.82 8.11 15.31
N GLU A 120 -15.93 6.79 15.33
CA GLU A 120 -14.89 5.93 15.92
C GLU A 120 -13.73 5.66 14.95
N TRP A 121 -14.07 5.48 13.68
CA TRP A 121 -13.17 5.14 12.58
C TRP A 121 -13.34 6.17 11.45
N LEU A 122 -12.30 6.36 10.63
CA LEU A 122 -12.25 7.43 9.63
C LEU A 122 -13.39 7.37 8.61
N SER A 123 -13.87 6.16 8.29
CA SER A 123 -14.95 5.94 7.32
C SER A 123 -16.32 5.72 7.97
N ASP A 124 -16.46 5.96 9.27
CA ASP A 124 -17.67 5.66 10.06
C ASP A 124 -18.22 4.24 9.83
N THR A 125 -17.32 3.25 9.89
CA THR A 125 -17.62 1.83 9.66
C THR A 125 -17.87 1.07 10.96
N LYS A 126 -18.45 -0.14 10.87
CA LYS A 126 -18.71 -1.01 12.04
C LYS A 126 -17.43 -1.57 12.67
N ALA A 127 -16.32 -1.57 11.94
CA ALA A 127 -15.01 -2.03 12.39
C ALA A 127 -13.89 -1.22 11.70
N LEU A 128 -12.64 -1.47 12.10
CA LEU A 128 -11.45 -0.95 11.41
C LEU A 128 -11.49 -1.26 9.92
N SER A 129 -11.27 -0.23 9.10
CA SER A 129 -11.23 -0.35 7.65
C SER A 129 -9.81 -0.19 7.08
N LEU A 130 -9.63 -0.50 5.81
CA LEU A 130 -8.40 -0.19 5.07
C LEU A 130 -8.07 1.31 5.14
N THR A 131 -9.06 2.20 5.16
CA THR A 131 -8.84 3.65 5.36
C THR A 131 -8.08 3.91 6.66
N ASP A 132 -8.50 3.27 7.76
CA ASP A 132 -7.86 3.45 9.06
C ASP A 132 -6.44 2.88 9.06
N ILE A 133 -6.28 1.66 8.55
CA ILE A 133 -4.98 0.95 8.53
C ILE A 133 -3.95 1.74 7.70
N SER A 134 -4.36 2.27 6.53
CA SER A 134 -3.45 2.99 5.63
C SER A 134 -2.98 4.32 6.19
N VAL A 135 -3.87 5.09 6.86
CA VAL A 135 -3.48 6.35 7.52
C VAL A 135 -2.70 6.08 8.81
N HIS A 136 -3.13 5.08 9.59
CA HIS A 136 -2.51 4.71 10.87
C HIS A 136 -1.05 4.37 10.71
N PHE A 137 -0.69 3.52 9.73
CA PHE A 137 0.69 3.13 9.48
C PHE A 137 1.61 4.36 9.35
N LEU A 138 1.17 5.35 8.56
CA LEU A 138 1.90 6.58 8.31
C LEU A 138 2.03 7.43 9.57
N LEU A 139 0.92 7.69 10.29
CA LEU A 139 0.98 8.50 11.50
C LEU A 139 1.72 7.82 12.66
N ALA A 140 1.56 6.51 12.83
CA ALA A 140 2.26 5.73 13.86
C ALA A 140 3.78 5.71 13.60
N TRP A 141 4.18 5.68 12.33
CA TRP A 141 5.58 5.88 11.95
C TRP A 141 6.02 7.31 12.22
N GLY A 142 5.23 8.31 11.79
CA GLY A 142 5.36 9.73 12.08
C GLY A 142 5.67 10.03 13.55
N ARG A 143 4.82 9.55 14.45
CA ARG A 143 4.89 9.80 15.90
C ARG A 143 6.19 9.32 16.53
N ARG A 144 6.86 8.34 15.92
CA ARG A 144 8.15 7.80 16.39
C ARG A 144 9.35 8.56 15.86
N MET A 145 9.16 9.53 14.96
CA MET A 145 10.23 10.31 14.37
C MET A 145 10.46 11.62 15.12
N PRO A 146 11.69 11.90 15.59
CA PRO A 146 11.99 13.14 16.31
C PRO A 146 11.67 14.42 15.51
N THR A 147 11.80 14.37 14.19
CA THR A 147 11.59 15.51 13.28
C THR A 147 10.16 16.04 13.26
N VAL A 148 9.16 15.21 13.58
CA VAL A 148 7.73 15.56 13.58
C VAL A 148 7.04 15.21 14.90
N ALA A 149 7.78 14.80 15.93
CA ALA A 149 7.20 14.41 17.22
C ALA A 149 6.35 15.52 17.84
N SER A 150 6.74 16.79 17.67
CA SER A 150 6.00 17.96 18.16
C SER A 150 4.65 18.19 17.47
N LEU A 151 4.38 17.56 16.33
CA LEU A 151 3.08 17.63 15.67
C LEU A 151 2.03 16.76 16.38
N PHE A 152 2.46 15.75 17.13
CA PHE A 152 1.58 14.87 17.89
C PHE A 152 1.31 15.44 19.29
N ASP A 153 0.73 16.65 19.29
CA ASP A 153 0.37 17.43 20.47
C ASP A 153 -1.14 17.32 20.74
N GLU A 154 -1.50 16.73 21.89
CA GLU A 154 -2.90 16.54 22.33
C GLU A 154 -3.65 17.85 22.52
N SER A 155 -2.96 18.97 22.79
CA SER A 155 -3.61 20.28 22.87
C SER A 155 -4.08 20.81 21.51
N ARG A 156 -3.55 20.27 20.41
CA ARG A 156 -3.86 20.70 19.04
C ARG A 156 -4.70 19.69 18.27
N PHE A 157 -4.41 18.40 18.42
CA PHE A 157 -5.06 17.31 17.67
C PHE A 157 -5.55 16.19 18.60
N PRO A 158 -6.40 16.51 19.62
CA PRO A 158 -6.84 15.53 20.60
C PRO A 158 -7.59 14.35 19.97
N LEU A 159 -8.44 14.58 18.96
CA LEU A 159 -9.24 13.53 18.35
C LEU A 159 -8.38 12.61 17.48
N THR A 160 -7.46 13.19 16.71
CA THR A 160 -6.51 12.45 15.86
C THR A 160 -5.59 11.56 16.68
N ILE A 161 -5.07 12.06 17.81
CA ILE A 161 -4.20 11.28 18.70
C ILE A 161 -5.00 10.17 19.38
N ALA A 162 -6.21 10.46 19.88
CA ALA A 162 -7.08 9.45 20.46
C ALA A 162 -7.46 8.36 19.44
N TRP A 163 -7.74 8.72 18.18
CA TRP A 163 -7.96 7.77 17.10
C TRP A 163 -6.71 6.94 16.79
N LEU A 164 -5.53 7.55 16.70
CA LEU A 164 -4.26 6.86 16.46
C LEU A 164 -3.95 5.82 17.54
N ASP A 165 -4.20 6.15 18.81
CA ASP A 165 -4.05 5.23 19.94
C ASP A 165 -5.07 4.09 19.88
N ARG A 166 -6.33 4.39 19.56
CA ARG A 166 -7.40 3.41 19.40
C ARG A 166 -7.08 2.38 18.32
N VAL A 167 -6.62 2.82 17.15
CA VAL A 167 -6.24 1.93 16.05
C VAL A 167 -5.02 1.08 16.46
N SER A 168 -4.02 1.67 17.12
CA SER A 168 -2.85 0.95 17.62
C SER A 168 -3.21 -0.16 18.62
N ALA A 169 -4.13 0.14 19.54
CA ALA A 169 -4.64 -0.82 20.52
C ALA A 169 -5.43 -1.94 19.85
N ALA A 170 -6.31 -1.61 18.90
CA ALA A 170 -7.10 -2.59 18.16
C ALA A 170 -6.23 -3.52 17.30
N ILE A 171 -5.24 -3.00 16.58
CA ILE A 171 -4.25 -3.83 15.84
C ILE A 171 -3.47 -4.74 16.80
N THR A 172 -3.07 -4.23 17.96
CA THR A 172 -2.35 -5.02 18.98
C THR A 172 -3.22 -6.15 19.53
N ALA A 173 -4.48 -5.87 19.84
CA ALA A 173 -5.44 -6.86 20.31
C ALA A 173 -5.68 -7.96 19.25
N LEU A 174 -5.92 -7.59 17.99
CA LEU A 174 -6.09 -8.54 16.88
C LEU A 174 -4.84 -9.39 16.66
N LYS A 175 -3.64 -8.81 16.77
CA LYS A 175 -2.39 -9.56 16.65
C LYS A 175 -2.22 -10.58 17.78
N ALA A 176 -2.68 -10.27 18.99
CA ALA A 176 -2.61 -11.18 20.13
C ALA A 176 -3.51 -12.42 19.97
N THR A 177 -4.54 -12.37 19.13
CA THR A 177 -5.40 -13.52 18.83
C THR A 177 -4.86 -14.42 17.71
N GLN A 178 -3.68 -14.10 17.14
CA GLN A 178 -3.12 -14.80 15.99
C GLN A 178 -1.82 -15.51 16.33
N THR A 179 -1.59 -16.67 15.70
CA THR A 179 -0.30 -17.34 15.76
C THR A 179 0.74 -16.51 15.00
N PRO A 180 1.89 -16.16 15.60
CA PRO A 180 2.96 -15.45 14.90
C PRO A 180 3.41 -16.21 13.65
N PRO A 181 3.64 -15.52 12.51
CA PRO A 181 4.13 -16.18 11.31
C PRO A 181 5.53 -16.75 11.54
N SER A 182 5.81 -17.90 10.91
CA SER A 182 7.13 -18.51 10.95
C SER A 182 8.11 -17.75 10.04
N LYS A 183 9.39 -17.68 10.46
CA LYS A 183 10.46 -17.11 9.63
C LYS A 183 10.84 -18.11 8.54
N LEU A 184 10.99 -17.64 7.31
CA LEU A 184 11.42 -18.43 6.16
C LEU A 184 12.61 -17.75 5.47
N SER A 185 13.54 -18.54 4.93
CA SER A 185 14.57 -18.02 4.02
C SER A 185 13.96 -17.69 2.66
N GLY A 186 14.59 -16.77 1.92
CA GLY A 186 14.16 -16.43 0.56
C GLY A 186 14.14 -17.63 -0.38
N GLU A 187 15.14 -18.50 -0.29
CA GLU A 187 15.23 -19.74 -1.06
C GLU A 187 14.09 -20.72 -0.73
N THR A 188 13.77 -20.88 0.56
CA THR A 188 12.64 -21.73 0.98
C THR A 188 11.31 -21.15 0.52
N ALA A 189 11.14 -19.83 0.60
CA ALA A 189 9.95 -19.15 0.11
C ALA A 189 9.80 -19.33 -1.41
N ALA A 190 10.87 -19.13 -2.18
CA ALA A 190 10.88 -19.29 -3.64
C ALA A 190 10.46 -20.72 -4.05
N ARG A 191 11.07 -21.76 -3.44
CA ARG A 191 10.66 -23.14 -3.68
C ARG A 191 9.20 -23.41 -3.36
N LYS A 192 8.70 -22.87 -2.25
CA LYS A 192 7.28 -23.01 -1.86
C LYS A 192 6.33 -22.32 -2.83
N ILE A 193 6.72 -21.17 -3.38
CA ILE A 193 5.90 -20.43 -4.35
C ILE A 193 5.84 -21.21 -5.66
N VAL A 194 6.98 -21.67 -6.18
CA VAL A 194 7.04 -22.42 -7.45
C VAL A 194 6.31 -23.76 -7.36
N SER A 195 6.34 -24.43 -6.21
CA SER A 195 5.63 -25.71 -6.04
C SER A 195 4.13 -25.55 -5.75
N ALA A 196 3.67 -24.33 -5.45
CA ALA A 196 2.27 -24.07 -5.20
C ALA A 196 1.45 -24.04 -6.51
N PRO A 197 0.19 -24.50 -6.51
CA PRO A 197 -0.66 -24.35 -7.66
C PRO A 197 -0.91 -22.86 -7.94
N HIS A 198 -0.74 -22.46 -9.19
CA HIS A 198 -1.10 -21.11 -9.61
C HIS A 198 -2.62 -20.91 -9.58
N GLU A 199 -3.05 -19.68 -9.25
CA GLU A 199 -4.45 -19.29 -9.42
C GLU A 199 -4.86 -19.41 -10.89
N PRO A 200 -6.06 -19.93 -11.21
CA PRO A 200 -6.56 -19.95 -12.58
C PRO A 200 -6.53 -18.56 -13.23
N TYR A 201 -6.16 -18.49 -14.53
CA TYR A 201 -6.01 -17.21 -15.23
C TYR A 201 -7.30 -16.39 -15.31
N ASP A 202 -8.45 -17.07 -15.34
CA ASP A 202 -9.79 -16.50 -15.43
C ASP A 202 -10.21 -15.74 -14.16
N VAL A 203 -9.51 -15.93 -13.03
CA VAL A 203 -9.73 -15.11 -11.83
C VAL A 203 -9.44 -13.64 -12.10
N VAL A 204 -8.40 -13.34 -12.90
CA VAL A 204 -8.12 -11.98 -13.39
C VAL A 204 -8.78 -11.76 -14.76
N GLY A 205 -8.75 -12.78 -15.61
CA GLY A 205 -9.28 -12.72 -16.97
C GLY A 205 -8.38 -11.93 -17.94
N PHE A 206 -8.88 -11.73 -19.15
CA PHE A 206 -8.18 -10.95 -20.18
C PHE A 206 -9.15 -10.00 -20.90
N ASP A 207 -9.15 -8.73 -20.52
CA ASP A 207 -9.94 -7.64 -21.12
C ASP A 207 -9.26 -7.17 -22.41
N THR A 208 -9.79 -7.61 -23.55
CA THR A 208 -9.26 -7.29 -24.89
C THR A 208 -9.41 -5.82 -25.27
N ILE A 209 -10.37 -5.11 -24.67
CA ILE A 209 -10.57 -3.68 -24.91
C ILE A 209 -9.43 -2.90 -24.25
N GLU A 210 -9.11 -3.22 -23.00
CA GLU A 210 -7.98 -2.62 -22.29
C GLU A 210 -6.64 -3.01 -22.94
N ALA A 211 -6.48 -4.27 -23.34
CA ALA A 211 -5.29 -4.75 -24.05
C ALA A 211 -5.03 -3.92 -25.33
N THR A 212 -6.09 -3.65 -26.10
CA THR A 212 -6.03 -2.82 -27.32
C THR A 212 -5.62 -1.38 -27.00
N ARG A 213 -6.20 -0.77 -25.96
CA ARG A 213 -5.85 0.60 -25.51
C ARG A 213 -4.38 0.71 -25.09
N LEU A 214 -3.84 -0.35 -24.52
CA LEU A 214 -2.45 -0.42 -24.05
C LEU A 214 -1.46 -0.89 -25.12
N GLY A 215 -1.96 -1.32 -26.29
CA GLY A 215 -1.12 -1.86 -27.35
C GLY A 215 -0.38 -3.14 -26.94
N VAL A 216 -1.01 -4.03 -26.16
CA VAL A 216 -0.47 -5.34 -25.75
C VAL A 216 -1.46 -6.45 -26.05
N GLY A 217 -0.98 -7.68 -26.20
CA GLY A 217 -1.77 -8.88 -26.46
C GLY A 217 -1.52 -10.00 -25.45
N LEU A 218 -2.46 -10.96 -25.38
CA LEU A 218 -2.29 -12.14 -24.54
C LEU A 218 -1.10 -12.95 -25.05
N GLY A 219 -0.16 -13.26 -24.16
CA GLY A 219 1.07 -13.98 -24.48
C GLY A 219 2.21 -13.10 -24.97
N ASP A 220 2.03 -11.78 -25.12
CA ASP A 220 3.11 -10.86 -25.46
C ASP A 220 4.18 -10.85 -24.35
N THR A 221 5.44 -10.74 -24.74
CA THR A 221 6.52 -10.36 -23.80
C THR A 221 6.43 -8.87 -23.52
N VAL A 222 6.22 -8.52 -22.26
CA VAL A 222 6.01 -7.15 -21.81
C VAL A 222 6.95 -6.78 -20.67
N GLN A 223 7.08 -5.49 -20.44
CA GLN A 223 7.75 -4.90 -19.28
C GLN A 223 6.70 -4.19 -18.42
N VAL A 224 6.74 -4.43 -17.12
CA VAL A 224 5.88 -3.77 -16.14
C VAL A 224 6.75 -3.06 -15.12
N ALA A 225 6.51 -1.76 -14.93
CA ALA A 225 7.22 -0.93 -13.96
C ALA A 225 6.24 0.00 -13.24
N PRO A 226 6.53 0.39 -11.99
CA PRO A 226 5.78 1.43 -11.30
C PRO A 226 5.86 2.78 -12.05
N ASP A 227 4.86 3.64 -11.88
CA ASP A 227 4.79 4.97 -12.51
C ASP A 227 5.35 6.12 -11.65
N ASP A 228 5.81 5.82 -10.43
CA ASP A 228 6.30 6.78 -9.43
C ASP A 228 7.81 6.65 -9.18
N TYR A 229 8.30 5.58 -8.56
CA TYR A 229 9.71 5.32 -8.23
C TYR A 229 10.09 3.86 -8.49
N GLY A 230 11.38 3.57 -8.71
CA GLY A 230 11.84 2.23 -9.10
C GLY A 230 11.59 1.88 -10.57
N LYS A 231 11.39 2.90 -11.41
CA LYS A 231 11.03 2.76 -12.84
C LYS A 231 12.09 2.04 -13.66
N ASP A 232 13.35 2.14 -13.25
CA ASP A 232 14.51 1.59 -13.96
C ASP A 232 14.70 0.08 -13.72
N TYR A 233 13.83 -0.53 -12.91
CA TYR A 233 13.86 -1.95 -12.58
C TYR A 233 12.55 -2.64 -13.01
N PRO A 234 12.21 -2.65 -14.32
CA PRO A 234 10.99 -3.29 -14.80
C PRO A 234 11.03 -4.80 -14.59
N THR A 235 9.87 -5.38 -14.29
CA THR A 235 9.68 -6.82 -14.39
C THR A 235 9.35 -7.18 -15.84
N ASN A 236 10.15 -8.09 -16.41
CA ASN A 236 9.97 -8.60 -17.77
C ASN A 236 9.31 -9.97 -17.70
N GLY A 237 8.31 -10.22 -18.53
CA GLY A 237 7.63 -11.51 -18.54
C GLY A 237 6.54 -11.61 -19.60
N LYS A 238 5.96 -12.80 -19.69
CA LYS A 238 4.85 -13.09 -20.61
C LYS A 238 3.53 -12.62 -19.99
N LEU A 239 2.79 -11.76 -20.68
CA LEU A 239 1.48 -11.29 -20.21
C LEU A 239 0.44 -12.42 -20.31
N VAL A 240 -0.08 -12.89 -19.17
CA VAL A 240 -1.02 -14.01 -19.11
C VAL A 240 -2.41 -13.64 -18.61
N ALA A 241 -2.55 -12.49 -17.95
CA ALA A 241 -3.84 -11.94 -17.56
C ALA A 241 -3.80 -10.41 -17.51
N LEU A 242 -4.93 -9.78 -17.79
CA LEU A 242 -5.09 -8.33 -17.82
C LEU A 242 -6.55 -7.95 -17.59
N SER A 243 -6.84 -7.20 -16.54
CA SER A 243 -8.14 -6.63 -16.24
C SER A 243 -8.02 -5.11 -16.00
N ARG A 244 -9.10 -4.48 -15.56
CA ARG A 244 -9.10 -3.05 -15.18
C ARG A 244 -8.40 -2.78 -13.84
N SER A 245 -8.20 -3.80 -13.02
CA SER A 245 -7.59 -3.66 -11.70
C SER A 245 -6.24 -4.35 -11.57
N GLU A 246 -5.97 -5.38 -12.39
CA GLU A 246 -4.81 -6.26 -12.22
C GLU A 246 -4.21 -6.70 -13.56
N LEU A 247 -2.92 -6.97 -13.58
CA LEU A 247 -2.25 -7.69 -14.67
C LEU A 247 -1.31 -8.75 -14.08
N THR A 248 -1.10 -9.83 -14.81
CA THR A 248 -0.26 -10.96 -14.37
C THR A 248 0.77 -11.31 -15.44
N LEU A 249 2.03 -11.40 -15.02
CA LEU A 249 3.13 -11.88 -15.85
C LEU A 249 3.58 -13.26 -15.40
N GLU A 250 3.86 -14.13 -16.36
CA GLU A 250 4.69 -15.31 -16.16
C GLU A 250 6.17 -14.92 -16.29
N VAL A 251 6.93 -15.19 -15.23
CA VAL A 251 8.35 -14.83 -15.10
C VAL A 251 9.15 -16.07 -14.72
N GLN A 252 10.23 -16.34 -15.46
CA GLN A 252 11.13 -17.43 -15.13
C GLN A 252 12.12 -16.99 -14.04
N GLY A 253 11.95 -17.50 -12.81
CA GLY A 253 12.90 -17.34 -11.72
C GLY A 253 13.94 -18.46 -11.69
N SER A 254 14.89 -18.37 -10.74
CA SER A 254 15.94 -19.38 -10.55
C SER A 254 15.40 -20.74 -10.09
N GLU A 255 14.32 -20.73 -9.31
CA GLU A 255 13.69 -21.96 -8.80
C GLU A 255 12.59 -22.49 -9.74
N GLY A 256 12.14 -21.70 -10.73
CA GLY A 256 11.07 -22.08 -11.64
C GLY A 256 10.17 -20.92 -12.08
N LEU A 257 9.05 -21.27 -12.70
CA LEU A 257 8.06 -20.32 -13.20
C LEU A 257 7.31 -19.67 -12.03
N LEU A 258 7.19 -18.35 -12.07
CA LEU A 258 6.44 -17.53 -11.12
C LEU A 258 5.35 -16.74 -11.85
N ARG A 259 4.24 -16.48 -11.16
CA ARG A 259 3.26 -15.47 -11.58
C ARG A 259 3.40 -14.22 -10.74
N CYS A 260 3.83 -13.14 -11.38
CA CYS A 260 3.94 -11.83 -10.76
C CYS A 260 2.68 -11.03 -11.08
N HIS A 261 1.96 -10.63 -10.04
CA HIS A 261 0.73 -9.85 -10.15
C HIS A 261 1.04 -8.38 -9.86
N PHE A 262 0.44 -7.48 -10.63
CA PHE A 262 0.60 -6.03 -10.48
C PHE A 262 -0.78 -5.37 -10.52
N PRO A 263 -1.04 -4.36 -9.68
CA PRO A 263 -2.23 -3.54 -9.85
C PRO A 263 -2.11 -2.69 -11.12
N ARG A 264 -3.24 -2.37 -11.76
CA ARG A 264 -3.27 -1.45 -12.91
C ARG A 264 -2.98 -0.01 -12.52
N LEU A 265 -3.43 0.40 -11.33
CA LEU A 265 -3.19 1.74 -10.81
C LEU A 265 -1.80 1.83 -10.20
N GLY A 266 -0.98 2.75 -10.69
CA GLY A 266 0.41 2.95 -10.24
C GLY A 266 1.45 2.14 -11.00
N TYR A 267 1.07 1.40 -12.05
CA TYR A 267 1.99 0.63 -12.89
C TYR A 267 1.72 0.84 -14.37
N VAL A 268 2.80 0.85 -15.14
CA VAL A 268 2.79 0.95 -16.60
C VAL A 268 3.20 -0.39 -17.17
N VAL A 269 2.47 -0.85 -18.19
CA VAL A 269 2.83 -1.99 -19.02
C VAL A 269 3.20 -1.49 -20.41
N LYS A 270 4.29 -2.01 -20.97
CA LYS A 270 4.73 -1.74 -22.34
C LYS A 270 5.16 -3.05 -23.00
N ARG A 271 5.03 -3.16 -24.32
CA ARG A 271 5.73 -4.23 -25.05
C ARG A 271 7.23 -4.10 -24.79
N ALA A 272 7.89 -5.24 -24.56
CA ALA A 272 9.33 -5.24 -24.53
C ALA A 272 9.85 -4.89 -25.93
N SER A 273 10.78 -3.94 -26.01
CA SER A 273 11.55 -3.71 -27.23
C SER A 273 12.32 -4.99 -27.54
N VAL A 274 12.16 -5.53 -28.76
CA VAL A 274 13.00 -6.60 -29.28
C VAL A 274 14.43 -6.08 -29.47
#